data_AF-A0A4S8LUL7-F1
#
_entry.id   AF-A0A4S8LUL7-F1
#
_cell.length_a   1.000
_cell.length_b   1.000
_cell.length_c   1.000
_cell.angle_alpha   90.00
_cell.angle_beta   90.00
_cell.angle_gamma   90.00
#
_symmetry.space_group_name_H-M   'P 1'
#
loop_
_entity.id
_entity.type
_entity.pdbx_description
1 polymer ?
#
loop_
_entity_poly.entity_id
_entity_poly.type
_entity_poly.pdbx_seq_one_letter_code
_entity_poly.pdbx_strand_id
1 'polypeptide(L)'
;MPVHVLEAVNQEGWPKWLSLAYDVFVEDEKLVSNPTWVGALKEWVDVERKFQFENPKGTKAFFPSLGRPALVQWWSQNGKVVKASPPKDMVDAQTFGKQWWDWWSVINPEWRRRDGAGRVISDGYEGEKEEKGKELWESFKKPGECGMLTVLLCLFYWYQQAKTEEERAEWMIALKDVAWVLERVNRNTK
;
A
#
# COMPACT_ATOMS: atom_id res chain seq x y z
N MET A 1 -24.05 -0.37 12.50
CA MET A 1 -23.78 -1.62 11.75
C MET A 1 -22.79 -1.29 10.65
N PRO A 2 -21.64 -1.97 10.58
CA PRO A 2 -21.41 -2.81 9.41
C PRO A 2 -20.53 -4.04 9.72
N VAL A 3 -21.14 -5.23 9.83
CA VAL A 3 -20.43 -6.52 9.86
C VAL A 3 -20.33 -7.12 8.43
N HIS A 4 -21.09 -6.59 7.47
CA HIS A 4 -21.25 -7.19 6.13
C HIS A 4 -20.20 -6.80 5.08
N VAL A 5 -19.24 -5.92 5.39
CA VAL A 5 -18.21 -5.51 4.42
C VAL A 5 -17.00 -6.46 4.43
N LEU A 6 -16.80 -7.23 5.51
CA LEU A 6 -15.69 -8.19 5.67
C LEU A 6 -16.04 -9.61 5.16
N GLU A 7 -17.28 -9.86 4.72
CA GLU A 7 -17.80 -11.21 4.41
C GLU A 7 -17.25 -11.89 3.14
N ALA A 8 -16.29 -11.33 2.38
CA ALA A 8 -16.00 -11.86 1.04
C ALA A 8 -14.53 -11.94 0.60
N VAL A 9 -13.57 -12.05 1.52
CA VAL A 9 -12.19 -12.41 1.11
C VAL A 9 -11.89 -13.85 1.50
N ASN A 10 -11.64 -14.71 0.49
CA ASN A 10 -11.27 -16.11 0.74
C ASN A 10 -9.92 -16.17 1.45
N GLN A 11 -9.89 -16.69 2.67
CA GLN A 11 -8.68 -16.83 3.51
C GLN A 11 -7.94 -18.16 3.32
N GLU A 12 -8.45 -19.06 2.48
CA GLU A 12 -7.87 -20.37 2.25
C GLU A 12 -6.42 -20.26 1.74
N GLY A 13 -5.50 -20.98 2.40
CA GLY A 13 -4.09 -21.03 2.03
C GLY A 13 -3.28 -19.78 2.40
N TRP A 14 -3.86 -18.83 3.14
CA TRP A 14 -3.12 -17.65 3.56
C TRP A 14 -1.90 -18.00 4.42
N PRO A 15 -0.73 -17.41 4.13
CA PRO A 15 0.40 -17.51 5.02
C PRO A 15 0.16 -16.66 6.28
N LYS A 16 0.78 -17.07 7.39
CA LYS A 16 0.61 -16.43 8.70
C LYS A 16 0.82 -14.91 8.68
N TRP A 17 1.78 -14.41 7.91
CA TRP A 17 2.09 -12.98 7.83
C TRP A 17 0.94 -12.16 7.23
N LEU A 18 0.24 -12.73 6.26
CA LEU A 18 -0.87 -12.07 5.59
C LEU A 18 -2.09 -12.04 6.51
N SER A 19 -2.42 -13.16 7.16
CA SER A 19 -3.48 -13.22 8.18
C SER A 19 -3.25 -12.20 9.29
N LEU A 20 -2.06 -12.21 9.90
CA LEU A 20 -1.75 -11.30 11.00
C LEU A 20 -1.82 -9.82 10.61
N ALA A 21 -1.38 -9.46 9.40
CA ALA A 21 -1.49 -8.09 8.92
C ALA A 21 -2.94 -7.71 8.60
N TYR A 22 -3.67 -8.60 7.92
CA TYR A 22 -5.05 -8.38 7.54
C TYR A 22 -5.95 -8.21 8.77
N ASP A 23 -5.81 -9.08 9.78
CA ASP A 23 -6.56 -9.02 11.04
C ASP A 23 -6.42 -7.64 11.70
N VAL A 24 -5.20 -7.12 11.82
CA VAL A 24 -4.95 -5.79 12.38
C VAL A 24 -5.56 -4.68 11.52
N PHE A 25 -5.50 -4.79 10.20
CA PHE A 25 -6.09 -3.78 9.30
C PHE A 25 -7.61 -3.73 9.36
N VAL A 26 -8.27 -4.84 9.67
CA VAL A 26 -9.74 -4.92 9.75
C VAL A 26 -10.30 -4.66 11.15
N GLU A 27 -9.45 -4.66 12.18
CA GLU A 27 -9.82 -4.24 13.54
C GLU A 27 -10.06 -2.72 13.66
N ASP A 28 -9.48 -1.90 12.78
CA ASP A 28 -9.71 -0.45 12.76
C ASP A 28 -11.06 -0.11 12.08
N GLU A 29 -12.12 -0.01 12.89
CA GLU A 29 -13.49 0.23 12.42
C GLU A 29 -13.62 1.49 11.54
N LYS A 30 -12.82 2.53 11.82
CA LYS A 30 -12.86 3.78 11.05
C LYS A 30 -12.31 3.56 9.65
N LEU A 31 -11.22 2.82 9.52
CA LEU A 31 -10.67 2.45 8.22
C LEU A 31 -11.56 1.47 7.47
N VAL A 32 -12.13 0.47 8.14
CA VAL A 32 -13.06 -0.48 7.50
C VAL A 32 -14.35 0.18 7.03
N SER A 33 -14.76 1.28 7.65
CA SER A 33 -15.88 2.10 7.15
C SER A 33 -15.57 2.80 5.81
N ASN A 34 -14.30 2.90 5.41
CA ASN A 34 -13.88 3.49 4.14
C ASN A 34 -13.87 2.41 3.02
N PRO A 35 -14.76 2.51 2.02
CA PRO A 35 -14.86 1.49 0.97
C PRO A 35 -13.60 1.40 0.09
N THR A 36 -12.84 2.49 -0.07
CA THR A 36 -11.58 2.46 -0.84
C THR A 36 -10.50 1.67 -0.09
N TRP A 37 -10.47 1.75 1.25
CA TRP A 37 -9.54 0.97 2.07
C TRP A 37 -9.85 -0.53 1.95
N VAL A 38 -11.13 -0.89 2.14
CA VAL A 38 -11.59 -2.28 1.99
C VAL A 38 -11.28 -2.81 0.59
N GLY A 39 -11.57 -2.01 -0.45
CA GLY A 39 -11.26 -2.37 -1.83
C GLY A 39 -9.76 -2.62 -2.04
N ALA A 40 -8.90 -1.75 -1.51
CA ALA A 40 -7.46 -1.92 -1.57
C ALA A 40 -6.98 -3.19 -0.85
N LEU A 41 -7.53 -3.51 0.32
CA LEU A 41 -7.21 -4.75 1.03
C LEU A 41 -7.60 -5.99 0.22
N LYS A 42 -8.78 -5.97 -0.43
CA LYS A 42 -9.22 -7.06 -1.29
C LYS A 42 -8.28 -7.24 -2.49
N GLU A 43 -7.97 -6.15 -3.21
CA GLU A 43 -7.05 -6.21 -4.36
C GLU A 43 -5.66 -6.67 -3.94
N TRP A 44 -5.16 -6.24 -2.79
CA TRP A 44 -3.89 -6.71 -2.25
C TRP A 44 -3.90 -8.22 -2.00
N VAL A 45 -4.91 -8.77 -1.33
CA VAL A 45 -5.02 -10.21 -1.12
C VAL A 45 -5.06 -10.96 -2.46
N ASP A 46 -5.85 -10.46 -3.41
CA ASP A 46 -5.97 -11.09 -4.72
C ASP A 46 -4.62 -11.10 -5.47
N VAL A 47 -3.85 -10.01 -5.38
CA VAL A 47 -2.48 -9.93 -5.91
C VAL A 47 -1.54 -10.93 -5.23
N GLU A 48 -1.54 -11.00 -3.90
CA GLU A 48 -0.67 -11.95 -3.17
C GLU A 48 -1.04 -13.40 -3.51
N ARG A 49 -2.34 -13.71 -3.61
CA ARG A 49 -2.82 -15.03 -4.03
C ARG A 49 -2.41 -15.37 -5.45
N LYS A 50 -2.48 -14.40 -6.36
CA LYS A 50 -2.06 -14.55 -7.76
C LYS A 50 -0.58 -14.89 -7.87
N PHE A 51 0.25 -14.26 -7.03
CA PHE A 51 1.66 -14.61 -6.87
C PHE A 51 1.89 -15.80 -5.93
N GLN A 52 0.87 -16.63 -5.70
CA GLN A 52 0.95 -17.87 -4.92
C GLN A 52 1.54 -17.68 -3.51
N PHE A 53 1.37 -16.50 -2.94
CA PHE A 53 1.91 -16.11 -1.65
C PHE A 53 3.44 -16.24 -1.54
N GLU A 54 4.15 -16.05 -2.66
CA GLU A 54 5.61 -15.97 -2.66
C GLU A 54 6.09 -14.93 -1.63
N ASN A 55 7.10 -15.30 -0.83
CA ASN A 55 7.66 -14.41 0.19
C ASN A 55 9.20 -14.35 0.05
N PRO A 56 9.70 -13.67 -1.01
CA PRO A 56 11.13 -13.55 -1.24
C PRO A 56 11.83 -12.87 -0.08
N LYS A 57 13.07 -13.29 0.18
CA LYS A 57 13.90 -12.74 1.26
C LYS A 57 14.95 -11.77 0.71
N GLY A 58 15.49 -10.96 1.61
CA GLY A 58 16.60 -10.04 1.31
C GLY A 58 16.13 -8.71 0.72
N THR A 59 17.10 -7.86 0.38
CA THR A 59 16.87 -6.46 0.00
C THR A 59 16.07 -6.30 -1.30
N LYS A 60 16.21 -7.26 -2.23
CA LYS A 60 15.48 -7.26 -3.52
C LYS A 60 13.96 -7.50 -3.38
N ALA A 61 13.52 -8.04 -2.25
CA ALA A 61 12.10 -8.23 -1.94
C ALA A 61 11.39 -6.90 -1.63
N PHE A 62 12.15 -5.89 -1.18
CA PHE A 62 11.61 -4.56 -0.93
C PHE A 62 11.49 -3.74 -2.21
N PHE A 63 10.56 -2.79 -2.20
CA PHE A 63 10.62 -1.61 -3.04
C PHE A 63 11.90 -0.79 -2.81
N PRO A 64 12.29 0.13 -3.70
CA PRO A 64 13.49 0.96 -3.52
C PRO A 64 13.58 1.64 -2.15
N SER A 65 14.81 1.86 -1.67
CA SER A 65 15.06 2.49 -0.37
C SER A 65 15.13 4.01 -0.42
N LEU A 66 15.33 4.59 -1.60
CA LEU A 66 15.38 6.04 -1.78
C LEU A 66 14.04 6.66 -1.36
N GLY A 67 14.09 7.62 -0.43
CA GLY A 67 12.91 8.31 0.11
C GLY A 67 12.09 7.49 1.11
N ARG A 68 12.40 6.21 1.34
CA ARG A 68 11.59 5.31 2.18
C ARG A 68 11.39 5.85 3.61
N PRO A 69 10.15 5.96 4.11
CA PRO A 69 9.91 6.41 5.47
C PRO A 69 10.58 5.50 6.51
N ALA A 70 11.10 6.10 7.59
CA ALA A 70 11.76 5.37 8.70
C ALA A 70 10.86 4.29 9.31
N LEU A 71 9.53 4.48 9.22
CA LEU A 71 8.53 3.50 9.63
C LEU A 71 8.76 2.10 9.02
N VAL A 72 9.11 2.01 7.74
CA VAL A 72 9.31 0.71 7.06
C VAL A 72 10.55 0.01 7.63
N GLN A 73 11.60 0.78 7.92
CA GLN A 73 12.81 0.25 8.55
C GLN A 73 12.51 -0.25 9.97
N TRP A 74 11.78 0.55 10.76
CA TRP A 74 11.34 0.16 12.10
C TRP A 74 10.54 -1.15 12.06
N TRP A 75 9.54 -1.25 11.17
CA TRP A 75 8.71 -2.44 11.05
C TRP A 75 9.53 -3.67 10.66
N SER A 76 10.46 -3.51 9.71
CA SER A 76 11.36 -4.60 9.30
C SER A 76 12.26 -5.08 10.44
N GLN A 77 12.71 -4.18 11.32
CA GLN A 77 13.53 -4.52 12.50
C GLN A 77 12.69 -5.13 13.63
N ASN A 78 11.39 -4.83 13.68
CA ASN A 78 10.45 -5.32 14.70
C ASN A 78 9.73 -6.60 14.26
N GLY A 79 10.44 -7.49 13.54
CA GLY A 79 9.94 -8.80 13.16
C GLY A 79 8.85 -8.78 12.08
N LYS A 80 8.66 -7.66 11.37
CA LYS A 80 7.69 -7.52 10.28
C LYS A 80 6.23 -7.74 10.70
N VAL A 81 5.92 -7.53 11.97
CA VAL A 81 4.57 -7.65 12.51
C VAL A 81 3.88 -6.29 12.47
N VAL A 82 2.72 -6.22 11.81
CA VAL A 82 1.81 -5.06 11.90
C VAL A 82 1.22 -5.04 13.31
N LYS A 83 1.24 -3.88 13.95
CA LYS A 83 0.68 -3.67 15.29
C LYS A 83 -0.51 -2.73 15.19
N ALA A 84 -1.40 -2.75 16.18
CA ALA A 84 -2.58 -1.88 16.19
C ALA A 84 -2.25 -0.38 16.30
N SER A 85 -1.03 -0.02 16.71
CA SER A 85 -0.60 1.35 16.93
C SER A 85 0.79 1.61 16.33
N PRO A 86 1.07 2.84 15.88
CA PRO A 86 2.33 3.19 15.26
C PRO A 86 3.48 3.25 16.28
N PRO A 87 4.74 3.35 15.83
CA PRO A 87 5.86 3.68 16.70
C PRO A 87 5.61 5.00 17.43
N LYS A 88 6.05 5.09 18.70
CA LYS A 88 5.85 6.28 19.54
C LYS A 88 6.55 7.52 18.99
N ASP A 89 7.63 7.32 18.26
CA ASP A 89 8.49 8.31 17.64
C ASP A 89 8.15 8.58 16.16
N MET A 90 6.99 8.08 15.68
CA MET A 90 6.50 8.41 14.36
C MET A 90 6.21 9.92 14.27
N VAL A 91 6.69 10.54 13.20
CA VAL A 91 6.44 11.95 12.90
C VAL A 91 4.95 12.23 12.69
N ASP A 92 4.56 13.51 12.75
CA ASP A 92 3.18 13.94 12.52
C ASP A 92 2.69 13.58 11.10
N ALA A 93 1.38 13.58 10.90
CA ALA A 93 0.75 13.13 9.65
C ALA A 93 1.16 13.98 8.44
N GLN A 94 1.35 15.29 8.60
CA GLN A 94 1.75 16.17 7.50
C GLN A 94 3.19 15.85 7.04
N THR A 95 4.11 15.77 7.99
CA THR A 95 5.52 15.41 7.72
C THR A 95 5.62 14.01 7.13
N PHE A 96 4.87 13.05 7.70
CA PHE A 96 4.84 11.68 7.21
C PHE A 96 4.29 11.60 5.78
N GLY A 97 3.21 12.32 5.49
CA GLY A 97 2.60 12.35 4.16
C GLY A 97 3.57 12.82 3.08
N LYS A 98 4.37 13.85 3.36
CA LYS A 98 5.43 14.31 2.44
C LYS A 98 6.47 13.21 2.20
N GLN A 99 7.00 12.60 3.26
CA GLN A 99 7.98 11.50 3.14
C GLN A 99 7.41 10.31 2.35
N TRP A 100 6.14 10.00 2.58
CA TRP A 100 5.45 8.93 1.88
C TRP A 100 5.31 9.23 0.38
N TRP A 101 4.91 10.44 0.00
CA TRP A 101 4.83 10.81 -1.42
C TRP A 101 6.18 10.86 -2.12
N ASP A 102 7.22 11.33 -1.43
CA ASP A 102 8.60 11.30 -1.94
C ASP A 102 9.00 9.84 -2.27
N TRP A 103 8.71 8.90 -1.37
CA TRP A 103 8.96 7.46 -1.58
C TRP A 103 8.07 6.83 -2.65
N TRP A 104 6.76 7.06 -2.57
CA TRP A 104 5.79 6.49 -3.50
C TRP A 104 6.08 6.93 -4.93
N SER A 105 6.52 8.18 -5.11
CA SER A 105 6.93 8.71 -6.40
C SER A 105 8.19 8.02 -6.96
N VAL A 106 9.09 7.52 -6.12
CA VAL A 106 10.25 6.70 -6.52
C VAL A 106 9.85 5.28 -6.87
N ILE A 107 8.91 4.68 -6.13
CA ILE A 107 8.39 3.33 -6.41
C ILE A 107 7.73 3.28 -7.79
N ASN A 108 6.98 4.32 -8.10
CA ASN A 108 6.20 4.39 -9.31
C ASN A 108 7.07 4.56 -10.55
N PRO A 109 6.73 3.86 -11.65
CA PRO A 109 7.51 3.89 -12.87
C PRO A 109 7.47 5.28 -13.53
N GLU A 110 8.52 5.58 -14.30
CA GLU A 110 8.74 6.90 -14.91
C GLU A 110 7.63 7.33 -15.87
N TRP A 111 6.89 6.39 -16.45
CA TRP A 111 5.80 6.70 -17.39
C TRP A 111 4.55 7.29 -16.70
N ARG A 112 4.42 7.22 -15.37
CA ARG A 112 3.31 7.85 -14.66
C ARG A 112 3.47 9.37 -14.66
N ARG A 113 2.37 10.09 -14.91
CA ARG A 113 2.36 11.56 -14.89
C ARG A 113 2.75 12.08 -13.51
N ARG A 114 3.52 13.17 -13.51
CA ARG A 114 3.97 13.88 -12.30
C ARG A 114 3.59 15.35 -12.34
N ASP A 115 3.42 15.95 -11.18
CA ASP A 115 3.26 17.39 -11.05
C ASP A 115 4.61 18.11 -11.18
N GLY A 116 4.59 19.45 -11.07
CA GLY A 116 5.80 20.27 -11.14
C GLY A 116 6.81 20.02 -10.02
N ALA A 117 6.41 19.32 -8.95
CA ALA A 117 7.28 18.90 -7.85
C ALA A 117 7.78 17.45 -8.00
N GLY A 118 7.41 16.76 -9.08
CA GLY A 118 7.81 15.37 -9.35
C GLY A 118 6.96 14.32 -8.63
N ARG A 119 5.91 14.73 -7.91
CA ARG A 119 4.96 13.83 -7.25
C ARG A 119 4.07 13.19 -8.31
N VAL A 120 3.85 11.88 -8.21
CA VAL A 120 2.90 11.20 -9.09
C VAL A 120 1.49 11.75 -8.88
N ILE A 121 0.83 12.11 -9.97
CA ILE A 121 -0.55 12.58 -9.95
C ILE A 121 -1.45 11.38 -10.19
N SER A 122 -2.34 11.09 -9.23
CA SER A 122 -3.67 10.50 -9.44
C SER A 122 -3.79 9.39 -10.48
N ASP A 123 -4.97 9.22 -11.01
CA ASP A 123 -5.33 8.84 -12.39
C ASP A 123 -4.47 9.39 -13.59
N GLY A 124 -3.27 9.92 -13.38
CA GLY A 124 -2.48 10.63 -14.38
C GLY A 124 -1.85 9.70 -15.42
N TYR A 125 -2.57 9.49 -16.52
CA TYR A 125 -2.12 8.75 -17.69
C TYR A 125 -1.71 9.70 -18.83
N GLU A 126 -0.53 9.47 -19.42
CA GLU A 126 -0.25 9.89 -20.80
C GLU A 126 -0.61 8.73 -21.73
N GLY A 127 -1.36 9.03 -22.81
CA GLY A 127 -1.83 8.17 -23.93
C GLY A 127 -1.09 6.87 -24.29
N GLU A 128 -1.71 6.03 -25.14
CA GLU A 128 -1.26 4.78 -25.82
C GLU A 128 -0.37 3.73 -25.09
N LYS A 129 0.28 4.00 -23.95
CA LYS A 129 1.29 3.12 -23.32
C LYS A 129 0.68 1.92 -22.57
N GLU A 130 -0.65 1.86 -22.41
CA GLU A 130 -1.33 0.69 -21.83
C GLU A 130 -1.30 -0.52 -22.79
N GLU A 131 -1.10 -0.33 -24.10
CA GLU A 131 -0.95 -1.44 -25.06
C GLU A 131 0.34 -2.27 -24.85
N LYS A 132 1.36 -1.70 -24.20
CA LYS A 132 2.56 -2.46 -23.74
C LYS A 132 2.41 -2.98 -22.30
N GLY A 133 1.20 -2.92 -21.74
CA GLY A 133 0.87 -2.89 -20.32
C GLY A 133 1.26 -4.06 -19.43
N LYS A 134 1.87 -5.13 -19.95
CA LYS A 134 2.40 -6.22 -19.10
C LYS A 134 3.74 -5.83 -18.47
N GLU A 135 4.68 -5.33 -19.26
CA GLU A 135 6.04 -5.00 -18.80
C GLU A 135 6.04 -3.80 -17.83
N LEU A 136 5.06 -2.90 -17.97
CA LEU A 136 5.00 -1.65 -17.23
C LEU A 136 4.71 -1.82 -15.73
N TRP A 137 4.02 -2.89 -15.36
CA TRP A 137 3.66 -3.21 -13.97
C TRP A 137 4.56 -4.27 -13.33
N GLU A 138 5.56 -4.78 -14.07
CA GLU A 138 6.52 -5.76 -13.55
C GLU A 138 7.32 -5.22 -12.36
N SER A 139 7.58 -3.90 -12.30
CA SER A 139 8.25 -3.27 -11.17
C SER A 139 7.48 -3.41 -9.85
N PHE A 140 6.16 -3.62 -9.94
CA PHE A 140 5.27 -3.88 -8.80
C PHE A 140 5.08 -5.36 -8.50
N LYS A 141 5.73 -6.28 -9.23
CA LYS A 141 5.83 -7.70 -8.82
C LYS A 141 6.80 -7.85 -7.65
N LYS A 142 6.31 -7.44 -6.49
CA LYS A 142 6.96 -7.59 -5.19
C LYS A 142 6.00 -8.36 -4.30
N PRO A 143 5.90 -9.69 -4.45
CA PRO A 143 5.06 -10.49 -3.59
C PRO A 143 5.64 -10.54 -2.17
N GLY A 144 4.79 -10.85 -1.20
CA GLY A 144 5.18 -11.09 0.18
C GLY A 144 5.30 -9.82 1.03
N GLU A 145 5.79 -10.02 2.26
CA GLU A 145 5.73 -9.02 3.32
C GLU A 145 6.45 -7.71 2.97
N CYS A 146 7.48 -7.77 2.13
CA CYS A 146 8.32 -6.63 1.78
C CYS A 146 7.79 -5.79 0.60
N GLY A 147 6.70 -6.23 -0.03
CA GLY A 147 6.06 -5.56 -1.16
C GLY A 147 4.97 -4.60 -0.73
N MET A 148 3.78 -4.76 -1.32
CA MET A 148 2.64 -3.87 -1.12
C MET A 148 2.14 -3.79 0.33
N LEU A 149 2.41 -4.82 1.14
CA LEU A 149 2.17 -4.76 2.59
C LEU A 149 2.88 -3.56 3.23
N THR A 150 4.10 -3.22 2.80
CA THR A 150 4.82 -2.06 3.36
C THR A 150 4.14 -0.73 3.04
N VAL A 151 3.49 -0.63 1.88
CA VAL A 151 2.74 0.55 1.44
C VAL A 151 1.44 0.68 2.24
N LEU A 152 0.69 -0.43 2.39
CA LEU A 152 -0.53 -0.49 3.19
C LEU A 152 -0.26 -0.19 4.66
N LEU A 153 0.82 -0.72 5.22
CA LEU A 153 1.29 -0.43 6.57
C LEU A 153 1.50 1.08 6.77
N CYS A 154 2.17 1.74 5.82
CA CYS A 154 2.37 3.19 5.88
C CYS A 154 1.04 3.94 5.86
N LEU A 155 0.11 3.58 4.98
CA LEU A 155 -1.21 4.21 4.92
C LEU A 155 -2.01 3.98 6.21
N PHE A 156 -1.97 2.78 6.77
CA PHE A 156 -2.64 2.43 8.03
C PHE A 156 -2.18 3.34 9.17
N TYR A 157 -0.87 3.43 9.40
CA TYR A 157 -0.34 4.28 10.48
C TYR A 157 -0.45 5.77 10.17
N TRP A 158 -0.37 6.19 8.91
CA TRP A 158 -0.62 7.58 8.55
C TRP A 158 -2.04 8.01 8.89
N TYR A 159 -3.05 7.19 8.60
CA TYR A 159 -4.43 7.49 8.96
C TYR A 159 -4.63 7.67 10.47
N GLN A 160 -3.94 6.87 11.28
CA GLN A 160 -3.98 6.96 12.74
C GLN A 160 -3.33 8.23 13.28
N GLN A 161 -2.34 8.78 12.57
CA GLN A 161 -1.73 10.07 12.90
C GLN A 161 -2.52 11.26 12.39
N ALA A 162 -3.34 11.10 11.35
CA ALA A 162 -4.15 12.17 10.78
C ALA A 162 -5.25 12.60 11.77
N LYS A 163 -5.22 13.87 12.15
CA LYS A 163 -6.11 14.50 13.13
C LYS A 163 -7.04 15.53 12.50
N THR A 164 -6.62 16.18 11.41
CA THR A 164 -7.44 17.19 10.71
C THR A 164 -8.11 16.63 9.46
N GLU A 165 -9.09 17.36 8.94
CA GLU A 165 -9.77 17.00 7.69
C GLU A 165 -8.81 17.08 6.49
N GLU A 166 -7.92 18.07 6.48
CA GLU A 166 -6.90 18.26 5.43
C GLU A 166 -5.90 17.10 5.41
N GLU A 167 -5.43 16.66 6.57
CA GLU A 167 -4.55 15.49 6.68
C GLU A 167 -5.24 14.21 6.20
N ARG A 168 -6.53 14.03 6.53
CA ARG A 168 -7.33 12.89 6.05
C ARG A 168 -7.60 12.98 4.55
N ALA A 169 -7.82 14.18 4.01
CA ALA A 169 -8.01 14.39 2.58
C ALA A 169 -6.74 14.04 1.80
N GLU A 170 -5.57 14.47 2.28
CA GLU A 170 -4.28 14.15 1.69
C GLU A 170 -4.00 12.64 1.71
N TRP A 171 -4.28 12.00 2.85
CA TRP A 171 -4.22 10.54 2.96
C TRP A 171 -5.18 9.83 1.99
N MET A 172 -6.39 10.36 1.79
CA MET A 172 -7.37 9.77 0.88
C MET A 172 -6.91 9.82 -0.58
N ILE A 173 -6.19 10.87 -0.99
CA ILE A 173 -5.57 10.95 -2.31
C ILE A 173 -4.55 9.82 -2.47
N ALA A 174 -3.70 9.59 -1.47
CA ALA A 174 -2.72 8.51 -1.46
C ALA A 174 -3.38 7.13 -1.53
N LEU A 175 -4.42 6.90 -0.73
CA LEU A 175 -5.16 5.65 -0.74
C LEU A 175 -5.81 5.36 -2.10
N LYS A 176 -6.45 6.35 -2.73
CA LYS A 176 -7.04 6.18 -4.07
C LYS A 176 -5.99 5.78 -5.10
N ASP A 177 -4.80 6.37 -5.02
CA ASP A 177 -3.69 6.05 -5.90
C ASP A 177 -3.20 4.59 -5.73
N VAL A 178 -3.02 4.17 -4.48
CA VAL A 178 -2.60 2.80 -4.14
C VAL A 178 -3.65 1.78 -4.55
N ALA A 179 -4.94 2.06 -4.32
CA ALA A 179 -6.03 1.19 -4.74
C ALA A 179 -6.05 1.01 -6.27
N TRP A 180 -5.85 2.10 -7.02
CA TRP A 180 -5.73 2.03 -8.48
C TRP A 180 -4.50 1.23 -8.92
N VAL A 181 -3.33 1.42 -8.30
CA VAL A 181 -2.13 0.62 -8.62
C VAL A 181 -2.37 -0.87 -8.35
N LEU A 182 -2.97 -1.23 -7.21
CA LEU A 182 -3.27 -2.63 -6.87
C LEU A 182 -4.22 -3.26 -7.89
N GLU A 183 -5.29 -2.56 -8.26
CA GLU A 183 -6.22 -3.00 -9.31
C GLU A 183 -5.47 -3.26 -10.64
N ARG A 184 -4.57 -2.34 -11.04
CA ARG A 184 -3.81 -2.46 -12.28
C ARG A 184 -2.80 -3.61 -12.23
N VAL A 185 -2.10 -3.78 -11.11
CA VAL A 185 -1.19 -4.92 -10.90
C VAL A 185 -1.99 -6.23 -10.98
N ASN A 186 -3.12 -6.31 -10.29
CA ASN A 186 -3.99 -7.49 -10.32
C ASN A 186 -4.43 -7.84 -11.75
N ARG A 187 -4.82 -6.84 -12.56
CA ARG A 187 -5.26 -7.06 -13.94
C ARG A 187 -4.13 -7.41 -14.92
N ASN A 188 -2.95 -6.81 -14.75
CA ASN A 188 -1.91 -6.82 -15.81
C ASN A 188 -0.72 -7.74 -15.55
N THR A 189 -0.54 -8.22 -14.33
CA THR A 189 0.52 -9.20 -14.01
C THR A 189 0.01 -10.64 -14.21
N LYS A 190 0.89 -11.64 -14.17
CA LYS A 190 0.53 -13.07 -14.18
C LYS A 190 1.02 -13.68 -12.89
#